data_AF-A0A178B2A7-F1
#
_entry.id   AF-A0A178B2A7-F1
#
_cell.length_a   1.000
_cell.length_b   1.000
_cell.length_c   1.000
_cell.angle_alpha   90.00
_cell.angle_beta   90.00
_cell.angle_gamma   90.00
#
_symmetry.space_group_name_H-M   'P 1'
#
loop_
_entity.id
_entity.type
_entity.pdbx_description
1 polymer ?
#
loop_
_entity_poly.entity_id
_entity_poly.type
_entity_poly.pdbx_seq_one_letter_code
_entity_poly.pdbx_strand_id
1 'polypeptide(L)'
;MGTDSWCCTNLLGEPSDTISLKDSHIFLSDFSESLQPAMDVPQPSHTPYLLRSPESLLKPISKPSFQSEIWSLACEIFAIMGHRPLFEAWFPSKDRILEEHVDALGQLPEGWWERWVNCDQYFDDHLQRIDGTPRRSLEGRTEDSIQKPRNEHNMAPIDVREKQAFLMLLRSILSFRPAERPSAQEVLESSCMLKWAMSGSIDAAVMSRA
;
A
#
# COMPACT_ATOMS: atom_id res chain seq x y z
N MET A 1 22.38 29.61 -6.97
CA MET A 1 21.00 29.32 -6.55
C MET A 1 20.96 27.81 -6.36
N GLY A 2 20.89 27.36 -5.11
CA GLY A 2 21.06 25.96 -4.74
C GLY A 2 19.91 25.11 -5.25
N THR A 3 20.24 23.98 -5.86
CA THR A 3 19.31 22.88 -6.08
C THR A 3 19.14 22.20 -4.74
N ASP A 4 18.17 22.63 -3.95
CA ASP A 4 17.72 21.88 -2.78
C ASP A 4 17.03 20.62 -3.31
N SER A 5 17.84 19.60 -3.56
CA SER A 5 17.37 18.25 -3.87
C SER A 5 16.69 17.74 -2.61
N TRP A 6 15.36 17.65 -2.63
CA TRP A 6 14.56 16.97 -1.62
C TRP A 6 14.77 15.46 -1.74
N CYS A 7 16.01 15.03 -1.57
CA CYS A 7 16.36 13.63 -1.61
C CYS A 7 16.28 13.07 -0.20
N CYS A 8 15.40 12.08 0.01
CA CYS A 8 15.36 11.34 1.27
C CYS A 8 16.75 10.74 1.53
N THR A 9 17.24 10.86 2.75
CA THR A 9 18.50 10.22 3.15
C THR A 9 18.25 8.78 3.55
N ASN A 10 19.18 7.89 3.20
CA ASN A 10 19.14 6.51 3.71
C ASN A 10 19.48 6.47 5.21
N LEU A 11 19.48 5.26 5.79
CA LEU A 11 19.86 5.03 7.19
C LEU A 11 21.27 5.53 7.55
N LEU A 12 22.15 5.69 6.56
CA LEU A 12 23.53 6.17 6.70
C LEU A 12 23.68 7.68 6.44
N GLY A 13 22.59 8.40 6.14
CA GLY A 13 22.62 9.84 5.89
C GLY A 13 23.00 10.23 4.45
N GLU A 14 23.20 9.26 3.56
CA GLU A 14 23.52 9.53 2.16
C GLU A 14 22.24 9.87 1.37
N PRO A 15 22.29 10.83 0.43
CA PRO A 15 21.18 11.11 -0.47
C PRO A 15 20.74 9.86 -1.24
N SER A 16 19.44 9.59 -1.33
CA SER A 16 18.95 8.38 -2.00
C SER A 16 19.26 8.34 -3.50
N ASP A 17 19.49 9.47 -4.15
CA ASP A 17 19.86 9.58 -5.56
C ASP A 17 21.33 9.21 -5.87
N THR A 18 22.17 9.02 -4.85
CA THR A 18 23.57 8.58 -5.03
C THR A 18 23.76 7.07 -4.87
N ILE A 19 22.73 6.35 -4.42
CA ILE A 19 22.78 4.92 -4.14
C ILE A 19 22.59 4.14 -5.43
N SER A 20 23.55 3.25 -5.74
CA SER A 20 23.41 2.36 -6.89
C SER A 20 22.33 1.30 -6.64
N LEU A 21 21.70 0.81 -7.70
CA LEU A 21 20.70 -0.27 -7.57
C LEU A 21 21.28 -1.52 -6.88
N LYS A 22 22.57 -1.81 -7.09
CA LYS A 22 23.24 -2.96 -6.45
C LYS A 22 23.39 -2.80 -4.94
N ASP A 23 23.44 -1.56 -4.46
CA ASP A 23 23.62 -1.23 -3.04
C ASP A 23 22.28 -0.89 -2.36
N SER A 24 21.19 -0.82 -3.12
CA SER A 24 19.84 -0.48 -2.64
C SER A 24 19.09 -1.68 -2.02
N HIS A 25 19.70 -2.33 -1.03
CA HIS A 25 19.06 -3.45 -0.34
C HIS A 25 17.99 -2.98 0.66
N ILE A 26 16.80 -3.57 0.55
CA ILE A 26 15.70 -3.33 1.49
C ILE A 26 15.65 -4.51 2.47
N PHE A 27 15.61 -4.20 3.77
CA PHE A 27 15.49 -5.19 4.85
C PHE A 27 14.26 -4.88 5.70
N LEU A 28 13.48 -5.93 6.01
CA LEU A 28 12.47 -5.84 7.06
C LEU A 28 13.17 -5.87 8.42
N SER A 29 12.79 -4.95 9.29
CA SER A 29 13.35 -4.83 10.64
C SER A 29 12.23 -4.59 11.66
N ASP A 30 12.61 -4.40 12.91
CA ASP A 30 11.69 -4.17 14.03
C ASP A 30 10.64 -5.28 14.21
N PHE A 31 11.12 -6.45 14.65
CA PHE A 31 10.28 -7.60 14.98
C PHE A 31 9.75 -7.56 16.43
N SER A 32 9.76 -6.39 17.09
CA SER A 32 9.34 -6.24 18.49
C SER A 32 7.87 -6.59 18.72
N GLU A 33 7.04 -6.37 17.71
CA GLU A 33 5.59 -6.67 17.69
C GLU A 33 5.26 -7.91 16.84
N SER A 34 6.25 -8.75 16.53
CA SER A 34 6.02 -9.99 15.76
C SER A 34 5.34 -11.06 16.61
N LEU A 35 4.44 -11.82 15.97
CA LEU A 35 3.62 -12.84 16.64
C LEU A 35 3.71 -14.17 15.87
N GLN A 36 3.81 -15.26 16.62
CA GLN A 36 3.67 -16.63 16.15
C GLN A 36 2.20 -17.07 16.26
N PRO A 37 1.51 -17.34 15.14
CA PRO A 37 0.11 -17.78 15.12
C PRO A 37 -0.22 -18.96 16.01
N ALA A 38 0.70 -19.92 16.14
CA ALA A 38 0.49 -21.15 16.90
C ALA A 38 0.77 -21.03 18.41
N MET A 39 1.58 -20.05 18.82
CA MET A 39 2.11 -19.98 20.20
C MET A 39 1.59 -18.78 20.98
N ASP A 40 1.47 -17.62 20.33
CA ASP A 40 1.18 -16.38 21.05
C ASP A 40 -0.32 -16.15 21.27
N VAL A 41 -0.65 -15.58 22.44
CA VAL A 41 -2.00 -15.13 22.77
C VAL A 41 -2.41 -14.01 21.79
N PRO A 42 -3.66 -14.00 21.30
CA PRO A 42 -4.15 -12.89 20.48
C PRO A 42 -3.96 -11.55 21.21
N GLN A 43 -3.19 -10.66 20.59
CA GLN A 43 -3.02 -9.28 21.05
C GLN A 43 -3.62 -8.32 20.03
N PRO A 44 -4.10 -7.14 20.48
CA PRO A 44 -4.49 -6.08 19.57
C PRO A 44 -3.35 -5.72 18.62
N SER A 45 -3.69 -5.47 17.36
CA SER A 45 -2.71 -5.02 16.36
C SER A 45 -2.22 -3.61 16.68
N HIS A 46 -0.90 -3.47 16.84
CA HIS A 46 -0.23 -2.17 16.94
C HIS A 46 0.23 -1.61 15.59
N THR A 47 -0.09 -2.29 14.48
CA THR A 47 0.16 -1.81 13.11
C THR A 47 -0.32 -0.35 12.98
N PRO A 48 0.45 0.55 12.36
CA PRO A 48 0.02 1.93 12.13
C PRO A 48 -1.34 1.99 11.42
N TYR A 49 -2.21 2.94 11.79
CA TYR A 49 -3.58 3.01 11.27
C TYR A 49 -3.67 3.00 9.74
N LEU A 50 -2.78 3.72 9.05
CA LEU A 50 -2.75 3.80 7.58
C LEU A 50 -2.45 2.46 6.88
N LEU A 51 -1.87 1.50 7.61
CA LEU A 51 -1.50 0.18 7.10
C LEU A 51 -2.50 -0.90 7.54
N ARG A 52 -3.45 -0.57 8.44
CA ARG A 52 -4.36 -1.58 9.00
C ARG A 52 -5.36 -2.05 7.96
N SER A 53 -5.50 -3.36 7.89
CA SER A 53 -6.58 -4.00 7.15
C SER A 53 -7.97 -3.63 7.69
N PRO A 54 -9.02 -3.65 6.85
CA PRO A 54 -10.40 -3.36 7.25
C PRO A 54 -10.91 -4.30 8.36
N GLU A 55 -10.58 -5.59 8.34
CA GLU A 55 -10.95 -6.52 9.41
C GLU A 55 -10.27 -6.19 10.74
N SER A 56 -9.01 -5.74 10.73
CA SER A 56 -8.30 -5.31 11.95
C SER A 56 -8.95 -4.06 12.55
N LEU A 57 -9.49 -3.16 11.71
CA LEU A 57 -10.21 -1.97 12.14
C LEU A 57 -11.60 -2.31 12.71
N LEU A 58 -12.33 -3.21 12.06
CA LEU A 58 -13.68 -3.61 12.45
C LEU A 58 -13.70 -4.62 13.60
N LYS A 59 -12.60 -5.37 13.80
CA LYS A 59 -12.41 -6.33 14.90
C LYS A 59 -11.03 -6.12 15.57
N PRO A 60 -10.86 -5.07 16.39
CA PRO A 60 -9.55 -4.71 16.94
C PRO A 60 -8.89 -5.76 17.85
N ILE A 61 -9.69 -6.69 18.40
CA ILE A 61 -9.24 -7.71 19.38
C ILE A 61 -8.82 -9.01 18.66
N SER A 62 -8.98 -9.13 17.34
CA SER A 62 -8.55 -10.34 16.62
C SER A 62 -7.04 -10.35 16.40
N LYS A 63 -6.46 -11.55 16.45
CA LYS A 63 -5.05 -11.80 16.15
C LYS A 63 -4.69 -11.28 14.74
N PRO A 64 -3.57 -10.56 14.58
CA PRO A 64 -3.01 -10.28 13.25
C PRO A 64 -2.84 -11.58 12.46
N SER A 65 -3.20 -11.54 11.18
CA SER A 65 -3.14 -12.69 10.29
C SER A 65 -2.14 -12.43 9.18
N PHE A 66 -1.65 -13.49 8.53
CA PHE A 66 -0.81 -13.32 7.34
C PHE A 66 -1.54 -12.48 6.26
N GLN A 67 -2.86 -12.62 6.14
CA GLN A 67 -3.66 -11.86 5.21
C GLN A 67 -3.75 -10.36 5.58
N SER A 68 -3.73 -10.01 6.86
CA SER A 68 -3.67 -8.58 7.25
C SER A 68 -2.30 -7.98 6.98
N GLU A 69 -1.22 -8.76 7.12
CA GLU A 69 0.14 -8.31 6.75
C GLU A 69 0.27 -8.11 5.24
N ILE A 70 -0.39 -8.95 4.43
CA ILE A 70 -0.46 -8.80 2.98
C ILE A 70 -1.16 -7.48 2.60
N TRP A 71 -2.20 -7.05 3.34
CA TRP A 71 -2.79 -5.73 3.15
C TRP A 71 -1.80 -4.60 3.44
N SER A 72 -1.11 -4.66 4.59
CA SER A 72 -0.07 -3.70 4.96
C SER A 72 1.02 -3.62 3.87
N LEU A 73 1.42 -4.77 3.33
CA LEU A 73 2.39 -4.86 2.24
C LEU A 73 1.95 -4.09 0.98
N ALA A 74 0.68 -4.14 0.58
CA ALA A 74 0.21 -3.33 -0.55
C ALA A 74 0.28 -1.83 -0.28
N CYS A 75 -0.02 -1.41 0.96
CA CYS A 75 0.07 0.00 1.36
C CYS A 75 1.53 0.49 1.25
N GLU A 76 2.48 -0.33 1.71
CA GLU A 76 3.92 -0.05 1.62
C GLU A 76 4.45 -0.09 0.19
N ILE A 77 4.07 -1.08 -0.62
CA ILE A 77 4.44 -1.15 -2.04
C ILE A 77 3.98 0.11 -2.78
N PHE A 78 2.77 0.59 -2.51
CA PHE A 78 2.29 1.84 -3.08
C PHE A 78 3.11 3.05 -2.60
N ALA A 79 3.41 3.12 -1.30
CA ALA A 79 4.21 4.21 -0.72
C ALA A 79 5.65 4.23 -1.25
N ILE A 80 6.25 3.08 -1.55
CA ILE A 80 7.57 2.99 -2.20
C ILE A 80 7.51 3.53 -3.63
N MET A 81 6.42 3.24 -4.36
CA MET A 81 6.27 3.68 -5.75
C MET A 81 5.88 5.14 -5.89
N GLY A 82 5.22 5.70 -4.88
CA GLY A 82 4.60 7.02 -4.91
C GLY A 82 5.21 8.04 -3.96
N HIS A 83 4.86 9.30 -4.19
CA HIS A 83 5.22 10.43 -3.35
C HIS A 83 4.31 10.57 -2.11
N ARG A 84 3.16 9.88 -2.10
CA ARG A 84 2.17 9.90 -1.01
C ARG A 84 1.73 8.48 -0.68
N PRO A 85 1.35 8.19 0.58
CA PRO A 85 0.85 6.88 0.97
C PRO A 85 -0.46 6.54 0.24
N LEU A 86 -0.81 5.26 0.21
CA LEU A 86 -2.04 4.80 -0.42
C LEU A 86 -3.29 5.38 0.25
N PHE A 87 -3.30 5.42 1.59
CA PHE A 87 -4.35 5.99 2.41
C PHE A 87 -3.79 7.17 3.20
N GLU A 88 -4.54 8.27 3.28
CA GLU A 88 -4.12 9.54 3.85
C GLU A 88 -5.09 9.97 4.95
N ALA A 89 -4.60 10.17 6.17
CA ALA A 89 -5.38 10.78 7.24
C ALA A 89 -4.48 11.58 8.18
N TRP A 90 -4.73 12.89 8.32
CA TRP A 90 -3.93 13.76 9.21
C TRP A 90 -4.11 13.41 10.69
N PHE A 91 -5.33 13.00 11.05
CA PHE A 91 -5.67 12.44 12.36
C PHE A 91 -6.32 11.08 12.15
N PRO A 92 -5.50 10.01 12.00
CA PRO A 92 -6.01 8.67 11.74
C PRO A 92 -6.95 8.20 12.84
N SER A 93 -8.15 7.76 12.43
CA SER A 93 -9.11 7.07 13.29
C SER A 93 -9.67 5.88 12.52
N LYS A 94 -10.29 4.93 13.21
CA LYS A 94 -10.96 3.78 12.57
C LYS A 94 -11.87 4.24 11.42
N ASP A 95 -12.70 5.24 11.68
CA ASP A 95 -13.69 5.73 10.70
C ASP A 95 -13.02 6.46 9.54
N ARG A 96 -11.97 7.26 9.79
CA ARG A 96 -11.21 7.94 8.72
C ARG A 96 -10.46 6.97 7.80
N ILE A 97 -9.95 5.87 8.34
CA ILE A 97 -9.27 4.88 7.51
C ILE A 97 -10.27 4.03 6.73
N LEU A 98 -11.41 3.67 7.32
CA LEU A 98 -12.49 3.00 6.58
C LEU A 98 -13.06 3.88 5.47
N GLU A 99 -13.16 5.20 5.69
CA GLU A 99 -13.47 6.19 4.66
C GLU A 99 -12.48 6.12 3.50
N GLU A 100 -11.17 6.20 3.78
CA GLU A 100 -10.12 6.10 2.76
C GLU A 100 -10.15 4.77 1.98
N HIS A 101 -10.43 3.66 2.67
CA HIS A 101 -10.59 2.35 2.04
C HIS A 101 -11.77 2.34 1.06
N VAL A 102 -12.92 2.89 1.45
CA VAL A 102 -14.13 2.93 0.63
C VAL A 102 -13.97 3.88 -0.56
N ASP A 103 -13.29 5.00 -0.36
CA ASP A 103 -12.91 5.92 -1.42
C ASP A 103 -12.10 5.23 -2.51
N ALA A 104 -11.09 4.47 -2.13
CA ALA A 104 -10.18 3.81 -3.05
C ALA A 104 -10.79 2.57 -3.74
N LEU A 105 -11.53 1.74 -2.99
CA LEU A 105 -11.88 0.37 -3.38
C LEU A 105 -13.38 0.16 -3.59
N GLY A 106 -14.22 1.09 -3.13
CA GLY A 106 -15.68 0.95 -3.18
C GLY A 106 -16.28 0.39 -1.90
N GLN A 107 -17.53 -0.04 -1.96
CA GLN A 107 -18.32 -0.40 -0.79
C GLN A 107 -17.74 -1.62 -0.05
N LEU A 108 -17.77 -1.57 1.29
CA LEU A 108 -17.42 -2.72 2.11
C LEU A 108 -18.36 -3.91 1.84
N PRO A 109 -17.90 -5.16 2.04
CA PRO A 109 -18.75 -6.33 1.89
C PRO A 109 -19.93 -6.33 2.86
N GLU A 110 -20.96 -7.11 2.51
CA GLU A 110 -22.13 -7.34 3.37
C GLU A 110 -21.72 -7.78 4.80
N GLY A 111 -22.37 -7.21 5.80
CA GLY A 111 -22.11 -7.43 7.21
C GLY A 111 -20.95 -6.60 7.78
N TRP A 112 -20.12 -5.97 6.93
CA TRP A 112 -19.04 -5.08 7.37
C TRP A 112 -19.47 -3.61 7.31
N TRP A 113 -20.25 -3.26 6.29
CA TRP A 113 -20.85 -1.93 6.18
C TRP A 113 -21.67 -1.59 7.43
N GLU A 114 -22.51 -2.51 7.88
CA GLU A 114 -23.38 -2.36 9.07
C GLU A 114 -22.59 -2.33 10.39
N ARG A 115 -21.35 -2.85 10.41
CA ARG A 115 -20.46 -2.76 11.57
C ARG A 115 -19.77 -1.40 11.68
N TRP A 116 -19.73 -0.65 10.59
CA TRP A 116 -19.22 0.70 10.59
C TRP A 116 -20.33 1.68 10.99
N VAL A 117 -20.48 1.86 12.32
CA VAL A 117 -21.57 2.64 12.94
C VAL A 117 -21.72 4.06 12.40
N ASN A 118 -20.61 4.71 12.02
CA ASN A 118 -20.59 6.11 11.58
C ASN A 118 -20.52 6.27 10.06
N CYS A 119 -20.73 5.21 9.26
CA CYS A 119 -20.56 5.25 7.80
C CYS A 119 -21.44 6.31 7.11
N ASP A 120 -22.62 6.56 7.65
CA ASP A 120 -23.61 7.56 7.20
C ASP A 120 -23.15 9.01 7.35
N GLN A 121 -22.14 9.27 8.19
CA GLN A 121 -21.51 10.59 8.30
C GLN A 121 -20.56 10.87 7.12
N TYR A 122 -20.15 9.83 6.40
CA TYR A 122 -19.15 9.90 5.34
C TYR A 122 -19.75 9.66 3.96
N PHE A 123 -20.67 8.69 3.82
CA PHE A 123 -21.26 8.31 2.55
C PHE A 123 -22.78 8.30 2.58
N ASP A 124 -23.40 8.67 1.46
CA ASP A 124 -24.83 8.48 1.21
C ASP A 124 -25.16 7.06 0.69
N ASP A 125 -26.44 6.80 0.46
CA ASP A 125 -26.96 5.53 -0.06
C ASP A 125 -26.46 5.19 -1.49
N HIS A 126 -25.84 6.15 -2.18
CA HIS A 126 -25.25 6.01 -3.52
C HIS A 126 -23.72 5.95 -3.49
N LEU A 127 -23.12 5.78 -2.31
CA LEU A 127 -21.67 5.75 -2.08
C LEU A 127 -20.97 7.03 -2.57
N GLN A 128 -21.64 8.17 -2.46
CA GLN A 128 -21.06 9.50 -2.66
C GLN A 128 -20.70 10.12 -1.31
N ARG A 129 -19.66 10.95 -1.27
CA ARG A 129 -19.25 11.59 -0.01
C ARG A 129 -20.26 12.65 0.39
N ILE A 130 -20.61 12.69 1.67
CA ILE A 130 -21.55 13.66 2.24
C ILE A 130 -21.02 15.10 2.15
N ASP A 131 -19.70 15.28 2.21
CA ASP A 131 -19.06 16.60 2.07
C ASP A 131 -19.06 17.15 0.61
N GLY A 132 -19.61 16.38 -0.33
CA GLY A 132 -19.73 16.74 -1.75
C GLY A 132 -18.43 16.60 -2.55
N THR A 133 -17.34 16.17 -1.94
CA THR A 133 -16.08 15.94 -2.65
C THR A 133 -16.10 14.60 -3.38
N PRO A 134 -15.43 14.48 -4.54
CA PRO A 134 -15.38 13.21 -5.25
C PRO A 134 -14.52 12.20 -4.49
N ARG A 135 -14.94 10.92 -4.51
CA ARG A 135 -14.12 9.82 -3.99
C ARG A 135 -12.81 9.71 -4.76
N ARG A 136 -11.71 9.48 -4.05
CA ARG A 136 -10.40 9.22 -4.68
C ARG A 136 -10.22 7.72 -4.91
N SER A 137 -10.54 7.28 -6.14
CA SER A 137 -10.35 5.88 -6.54
C SER A 137 -8.87 5.46 -6.52
N LEU A 138 -8.60 4.16 -6.51
CA LEU A 138 -7.25 3.62 -6.60
C LEU A 138 -6.48 4.15 -7.83
N GLU A 139 -7.14 4.27 -8.98
CA GLU A 139 -6.54 4.81 -10.21
C GLU A 139 -6.20 6.28 -10.07
N GLY A 140 -7.11 7.07 -9.47
CA GLY A 140 -6.88 8.48 -9.19
C GLY A 140 -5.71 8.68 -8.23
N ARG A 141 -5.61 7.82 -7.20
CA ARG A 141 -4.47 7.80 -6.27
C ARG A 141 -3.17 7.45 -6.98
N THR A 142 -3.15 6.42 -7.84
CA THR A 142 -1.96 6.10 -8.65
C THR A 142 -1.56 7.26 -9.55
N GLU A 143 -2.51 7.95 -10.18
CA GLU A 143 -2.22 9.11 -11.02
C GLU A 143 -1.62 10.26 -10.19
N ASP A 144 -2.28 10.63 -9.10
CA ASP A 144 -1.90 11.79 -8.28
C ASP A 144 -0.66 11.58 -7.43
N SER A 145 -0.42 10.35 -6.97
CA SER A 145 0.67 10.04 -6.04
C SER A 145 1.88 9.45 -6.74
N ILE A 146 1.75 8.89 -7.94
CA ILE A 146 2.86 8.24 -8.65
C ILE A 146 3.14 8.93 -9.98
N GLN A 147 2.14 9.01 -10.87
CA GLN A 147 2.37 9.45 -12.25
C GLN A 147 2.66 10.96 -12.36
N LYS A 148 1.83 11.80 -11.73
CA LYS A 148 2.02 13.26 -11.72
C LYS A 148 3.35 13.68 -11.08
N PRO A 149 3.73 13.20 -9.87
CA PRO A 149 5.01 13.55 -9.28
C PRO A 149 6.20 13.15 -10.15
N ARG A 150 6.16 11.96 -10.77
CA ARG A 150 7.22 11.53 -11.71
C ARG A 150 7.35 12.51 -12.88
N ASN A 151 6.23 12.92 -13.48
CA ASN A 151 6.24 13.88 -14.58
C ASN A 151 6.77 15.26 -14.14
N GLU A 152 6.32 15.76 -12.98
CA GLU A 152 6.75 17.05 -12.41
C GLU A 152 8.26 17.09 -12.11
N HIS A 153 8.83 15.94 -11.73
CA HIS A 153 10.25 15.79 -11.43
C HIS A 153 11.08 15.21 -12.60
N ASN A 154 10.52 15.17 -13.82
CA ASN A 154 11.16 14.65 -15.03
C ASN A 154 11.70 13.21 -14.90
N MET A 155 11.06 12.38 -14.07
CA MET A 155 11.34 10.95 -13.97
C MET A 155 10.65 10.17 -15.08
N ALA A 156 11.18 8.99 -15.41
CA ALA A 156 10.53 8.09 -16.36
C ALA A 156 9.10 7.74 -15.89
N PRO A 157 8.08 7.93 -16.75
CA PRO A 157 6.71 7.60 -16.41
C PRO A 157 6.52 6.08 -16.30
N ILE A 158 5.53 5.65 -15.51
CA ILE A 158 5.10 4.24 -15.51
C ILE A 158 4.42 3.97 -16.84
N ASP A 159 4.83 2.91 -17.55
CA ASP A 159 4.20 2.56 -18.81
C ASP A 159 2.76 2.07 -18.59
N VAL A 160 1.89 2.22 -19.58
CA VAL A 160 0.45 1.88 -19.44
C VAL A 160 0.24 0.42 -19.02
N ARG A 161 1.07 -0.51 -19.49
CA ARG A 161 0.96 -1.94 -19.14
C ARG A 161 1.48 -2.21 -17.73
N GLU A 162 2.56 -1.55 -17.32
CA GLU A 162 3.05 -1.60 -15.94
C GLU A 162 2.00 -1.07 -14.97
N LYS A 163 1.44 0.12 -15.25
CA LYS A 163 0.38 0.74 -14.44
C LYS A 163 -0.82 -0.20 -14.30
N GLN A 164 -1.25 -0.82 -15.41
CA GLN A 164 -2.37 -1.76 -15.38
C GLN A 164 -2.05 -3.01 -14.56
N ALA A 165 -0.87 -3.59 -14.71
CA ALA A 165 -0.45 -4.75 -13.94
C ALA A 165 -0.32 -4.44 -12.44
N PHE A 166 0.20 -3.26 -12.12
CA PHE A 166 0.32 -2.75 -10.75
C PHE A 166 -1.05 -2.56 -10.09
N LEU A 167 -1.99 -1.91 -10.77
CA LEU A 167 -3.36 -1.76 -10.29
C LEU A 167 -4.07 -3.11 -10.10
N MET A 168 -3.85 -4.06 -11.01
CA MET A 168 -4.39 -5.42 -10.87
C MET A 168 -3.82 -6.14 -9.65
N LEU A 169 -2.50 -6.02 -9.41
CA LEU A 169 -1.86 -6.58 -8.22
C LEU A 169 -2.43 -5.96 -6.94
N LEU A 170 -2.49 -4.63 -6.88
CA LEU A 170 -3.02 -3.92 -5.72
C LEU A 170 -4.48 -4.31 -5.43
N ARG A 171 -5.34 -4.38 -6.45
CA ARG A 171 -6.75 -4.82 -6.25
C ARG A 171 -6.85 -6.24 -5.72
N SER A 172 -5.98 -7.15 -6.17
CA SER A 172 -5.95 -8.53 -5.67
C SER A 172 -5.59 -8.56 -4.18
N ILE A 173 -4.52 -7.83 -3.81
CA ILE A 173 -4.03 -7.75 -2.42
C ILE A 173 -5.02 -7.01 -1.51
N LEU A 174 -5.64 -5.94 -2.00
CA LEU A 174 -6.57 -5.09 -1.26
C LEU A 174 -8.02 -5.59 -1.31
N SER A 175 -8.22 -6.89 -1.54
CA SER A 175 -9.54 -7.50 -1.39
C SER A 175 -10.00 -7.34 0.06
N PHE A 176 -11.23 -6.83 0.27
CA PHE A 176 -11.73 -6.58 1.61
C PHE A 176 -11.73 -7.84 2.46
N ARG A 177 -12.17 -8.97 1.90
CA ARG A 177 -12.18 -10.24 2.63
C ARG A 177 -10.78 -10.84 2.68
N PRO A 178 -10.28 -11.22 3.87
CA PRO A 178 -8.91 -11.74 4.01
C PRO A 178 -8.69 -13.01 3.20
N ALA A 179 -9.70 -13.89 3.15
CA ALA A 179 -9.64 -15.16 2.43
C ALA A 179 -9.54 -15.01 0.90
N GLU A 180 -9.84 -13.82 0.36
CA GLU A 180 -9.74 -13.51 -1.07
C GLU A 180 -8.38 -12.90 -1.44
N ARG A 181 -7.54 -12.60 -0.45
CA ARG A 181 -6.20 -12.05 -0.68
C ARG A 181 -5.21 -13.15 -1.05
N PRO A 182 -4.28 -12.89 -1.97
CA PRO A 182 -3.20 -13.81 -2.30
C PRO A 182 -2.24 -14.00 -1.11
N SER A 183 -1.55 -15.12 -1.10
CA SER A 183 -0.36 -15.34 -0.28
C SER A 183 0.83 -14.52 -0.79
N ALA A 184 1.88 -14.39 0.04
CA ALA A 184 3.13 -13.74 -0.38
C ALA A 184 3.76 -14.40 -1.61
N GLN A 185 3.65 -15.74 -1.72
CA GLN A 185 4.16 -16.49 -2.87
C GLN A 185 3.40 -16.10 -4.15
N GLU A 186 2.07 -16.05 -4.10
CA GLU A 186 1.24 -15.67 -5.25
C GLU A 186 1.46 -14.19 -5.64
N VAL A 187 1.74 -13.31 -4.68
CA VAL A 187 2.14 -11.92 -4.96
C VAL A 187 3.44 -11.88 -5.75
N LEU A 188 4.47 -12.63 -5.33
CA LEU A 188 5.75 -12.74 -6.04
C LEU A 188 5.60 -13.32 -7.45
N GLU A 189 4.69 -14.27 -7.64
CA GLU A 189 4.41 -14.90 -8.93
C GLU A 189 3.49 -14.06 -9.84
N SER A 190 3.02 -12.91 -9.36
CA SER A 190 2.16 -12.03 -10.16
C SER A 190 2.89 -11.50 -11.40
N SER A 191 2.12 -11.22 -12.46
CA SER A 191 2.68 -10.67 -13.70
C SER A 191 3.41 -9.35 -13.48
N CYS A 192 2.95 -8.54 -12.52
CA CYS A 192 3.58 -7.28 -12.14
C CYS A 192 5.01 -7.53 -11.63
N MET A 193 5.15 -8.44 -10.66
CA MET A 193 6.44 -8.74 -10.05
C MET A 193 7.40 -9.42 -11.04
N LEU A 194 6.94 -10.41 -11.80
CA LEU A 194 7.78 -11.15 -12.74
C LEU A 194 8.29 -10.27 -13.90
N LYS A 195 7.45 -9.40 -14.45
CA LYS A 195 7.79 -8.64 -15.67
C LYS A 195 8.47 -7.30 -15.42
N TRP A 196 8.23 -6.65 -14.27
CA TRP A 196 8.77 -5.32 -14.01
C TRP A 196 9.68 -5.27 -12.78
N ALA A 197 9.30 -5.93 -11.67
CA ALA A 197 10.14 -5.90 -10.46
C ALA A 197 11.36 -6.82 -10.56
N MET A 198 11.20 -8.03 -11.09
CA MET A 198 12.26 -9.05 -11.11
C MET A 198 13.03 -9.13 -12.42
N SER A 199 12.44 -8.75 -13.55
CA SER A 199 13.09 -8.77 -14.85
C SER A 199 14.35 -7.88 -14.89
N GLY A 200 14.28 -6.68 -14.28
CA GLY A 200 15.43 -5.79 -14.14
C GLY A 200 16.56 -6.36 -13.26
N SER A 201 16.24 -7.27 -12.33
CA SER A 201 17.24 -7.94 -11.49
C SER A 201 17.98 -9.06 -12.24
N ILE A 202 17.34 -9.69 -13.25
CA ILE A 202 17.97 -10.72 -14.08
C ILE A 202 18.94 -10.08 -15.07
N ASP A 203 18.56 -8.98 -15.72
CA ASP A 203 19.43 -8.27 -16.66
C ASP A 203 20.65 -7.66 -15.95
N ALA A 204 20.49 -7.13 -14.74
CA ALA A 204 21.60 -6.64 -13.92
C ALA A 204 22.56 -7.77 -13.46
N ALA A 205 22.04 -8.98 -13.20
CA ALA A 205 22.85 -10.14 -12.83
C ALA A 205 23.62 -10.72 -14.02
N VAL A 206 23.06 -10.66 -15.23
CA VAL A 206 23.72 -11.08 -16.47
C VAL A 206 24.81 -10.08 -16.87
N MET A 207 24.55 -8.77 -16.77
CA MET A 207 25.56 -7.74 -17.07
C MET A 207 26.68 -7.63 -16.04
N SER A 208 26.50 -8.15 -14.82
CA SER A 208 27.57 -8.19 -13.81
C SER A 208 28.50 -9.41 -13.92
N ARG A 209 28.21 -10.33 -14.87
CA ARG A 209 28.99 -11.56 -15.13
C ARG A 209 29.67 -11.58 -16.51
N ALA A 210 29.57 -10.49 -17.28
CA ALA A 210 30.28 -10.26 -18.53
C ALA A 210 31.39 -9.22 -18.31
#